data_AF-A0A1H0AYW8-F1
#
_entry.id   AF-A0A1H0AYW8-F1
#
_cell.length_a   1.000
_cell.length_b   1.000
_cell.length_c   1.000
_cell.angle_alpha   90.00
_cell.angle_beta   90.00
_cell.angle_gamma   90.00
#
_symmetry.space_group_name_H-M   'P 1'
#
loop_
_entity.id
_entity.type
_entity.pdbx_description
1 polymer ?
#
loop_
_entity_poly.entity_id
_entity_poly.type
_entity_poly.pdbx_seq_one_letter_code
_entity_poly.pdbx_strand_id
1 'polypeptide(L)' 'MDEEMSITIDSEDYVLRPEGDSLRLGRRMGGDTAWLDDVELASLPADARIALDRGNTSDAALLLALRGVVAAEVRRGG' A
#
# COMPACT_ATOMS: atom_id res chain seq x y z
N MET A 1 5.72 13.88 -3.51
CA MET A 1 6.09 13.48 -2.14
C MET A 1 6.44 12.02 -2.24
N ASP A 2 7.72 11.69 -2.28
CA ASP A 2 8.24 10.33 -2.44
C ASP A 2 8.70 9.79 -1.08
N GLU A 3 7.89 9.99 -0.05
CA GLU A 3 8.22 9.54 1.31
C GLU A 3 7.75 8.09 1.49
N GLU A 4 8.69 7.22 1.86
CA GLU A 4 8.37 5.84 2.20
C GLU A 4 7.69 5.77 3.56
N MET A 5 6.51 5.17 3.61
CA MET A 5 5.70 5.03 4.81
C MET A 5 5.56 3.57 5.18
N SER A 6 5.60 3.25 6.48
CA SER A 6 5.36 1.89 6.96
C SER A 6 3.91 1.73 7.42
N ILE A 7 3.29 0.61 7.08
CA ILE A 7 1.92 0.26 7.46
C ILE A 7 1.81 -1.23 7.77
N THR A 8 1.02 -1.59 8.78
CA THR A 8 0.77 -3.00 9.11
C THR A 8 -0.63 -3.39 8.64
N ILE A 9 -0.73 -4.45 7.83
CA ILE A 9 -1.98 -4.98 7.27
C ILE A 9 -2.08 -6.45 7.62
N ASP A 10 -3.16 -6.87 8.27
CA ASP A 10 -3.39 -8.28 8.66
C ASP A 10 -2.17 -8.95 9.35
N SER A 11 -1.53 -8.20 10.27
CA SER A 11 -0.33 -8.61 11.05
C SER A 11 0.98 -8.71 10.25
N GLU A 12 0.99 -8.29 9.00
CA GLU A 12 2.17 -8.22 8.14
C GLU A 12 2.59 -6.76 7.94
N ASP A 13 3.90 -6.51 7.92
CA ASP A 13 4.44 -5.17 7.71
C ASP A 13 4.66 -4.88 6.22
N TYR A 14 4.20 -3.71 5.80
CA TYR A 14 4.30 -3.22 4.45
C TYR A 14 4.95 -1.83 4.41
N VAL A 15 5.53 -1.52 3.25
CA VAL A 15 6.08 -0.23 2.88
C VAL A 15 5.24 0.32 1.73
N LEU A 16 4.82 1.56 1.87
CA LEU A 16 4.14 2.35 0.87
C LEU A 16 5.13 3.35 0.29
N ARG A 17 5.29 3.35 -1.02
CA ARG A 17 6.06 4.38 -1.72
C ARG A 17 5.22 4.98 -2.84
N PRO A 18 4.62 6.16 -2.61
CA PRO A 18 3.96 6.91 -3.68
C PRO A 18 4.99 7.29 -4.75
N GLU A 19 4.68 7.08 -6.02
CA GLU A 19 5.50 7.44 -7.17
C GLU A 19 4.62 8.15 -8.20
N GLY A 20 4.48 9.48 -8.08
CA GLY A 20 3.62 10.28 -8.96
C GLY A 20 2.15 9.86 -8.87
N ASP A 21 1.65 9.20 -9.93
CA ASP A 21 0.26 8.72 -10.04
C ASP A 21 0.09 7.24 -9.65
N SER A 22 1.17 6.56 -9.25
CA SER A 22 1.15 5.18 -8.76
C SER A 22 1.60 5.09 -7.30
N LEU A 23 1.32 3.95 -6.70
CA LEU A 23 1.73 3.57 -5.35
C LEU A 23 2.41 2.21 -5.45
N ARG A 24 3.68 2.17 -5.04
CA ARG A 24 4.37 0.90 -4.85
C ARG A 24 4.11 0.40 -3.45
N LEU A 25 3.60 -0.82 -3.36
CA LEU A 25 3.38 -1.51 -2.11
C LEU A 25 4.46 -2.59 -1.98
N GLY A 26 5.21 -2.62 -0.90
CA GLY A 26 6.20 -3.64 -0.63
C GLY A 26 5.92 -4.36 0.67
N ARG A 27 6.07 -5.67 0.72
CA ARG A 27 5.99 -6.45 1.97
C ARG A 27 7.38 -6.56 2.60
N ARG A 28 7.51 -6.24 3.88
CA ARG A 28 8.76 -6.45 4.62
C ARG A 28 8.91 -7.94 4.96
N MET A 29 10.04 -8.52 4.60
CA MET A 29 10.39 -9.90 4.94
C MET A 29 11.85 -9.97 5.40
N GLY A 30 12.07 -10.27 6.68
CA GLY A 30 13.39 -10.63 7.18
C GLY A 30 14.50 -9.59 7.01
N GLY A 31 14.15 -8.30 6.88
CA GLY A 31 15.11 -7.20 6.64
C GLY A 31 15.11 -6.68 5.20
N ASP A 32 14.48 -7.38 4.27
CA ASP A 32 14.28 -6.95 2.89
C ASP A 32 12.83 -6.49 2.64
N THR A 33 12.62 -5.80 1.51
CA THR A 33 11.28 -5.40 1.04
C THR A 33 11.01 -6.04 -0.32
N ALA A 34 10.03 -6.94 -0.36
CA ALA A 34 9.53 -7.52 -1.60
C ALA A 34 8.44 -6.60 -2.17
N TRP A 35 8.73 -5.92 -3.27
CA TRP A 35 7.77 -5.03 -3.94
C TRP A 35 6.72 -5.84 -4.70
N LEU A 36 5.45 -5.50 -4.48
CA LEU A 36 4.29 -5.97 -5.23
C LEU A 36 4.15 -5.12 -6.51
N ASP A 37 3.20 -5.51 -7.37
CA ASP A 37 2.80 -4.74 -8.53
C ASP A 37 2.42 -3.29 -8.17
N ASP A 38 2.76 -2.37 -9.08
CA ASP A 38 2.44 -0.95 -8.92
C ASP A 38 0.92 -0.74 -8.98
N VAL A 39 0.40 0.01 -8.00
CA VAL A 39 -1.03 0.29 -7.87
C VAL A 39 -1.30 1.68 -8.41
N GLU A 40 -2.20 1.81 -9.39
CA GLU A 40 -2.65 3.14 -9.82
C GLU A 40 -3.40 3.84 -8.68
N LEU A 41 -3.00 5.05 -8.31
CA LEU A 41 -3.68 5.80 -7.24
C LEU A 41 -5.15 6.06 -7.59
N ALA A 42 -5.47 6.23 -8.88
CA ALA A 42 -6.83 6.39 -9.37
C ALA A 42 -7.74 5.18 -9.07
N SER A 43 -7.17 3.98 -8.87
CA SER A 43 -7.90 2.78 -8.48
C SER A 43 -8.28 2.77 -6.99
N LEU A 44 -7.61 3.59 -6.17
CA LEU A 44 -7.89 3.69 -4.74
C LEU A 44 -9.10 4.59 -4.46
N PRO A 45 -9.91 4.27 -3.44
CA PRO A 45 -10.95 5.16 -2.94
C PRO A 45 -10.41 6.56 -2.63
N ALA A 46 -11.23 7.60 -2.84
CA ALA A 46 -10.82 8.99 -2.59
C ALA A 46 -10.32 9.20 -1.15
N ASP A 47 -10.99 8.60 -0.16
CA ASP A 47 -10.61 8.70 1.25
C ASP A 47 -9.24 8.05 1.52
N ALA A 48 -8.94 6.92 0.88
CA ALA A 48 -7.64 6.25 0.98
C ALA A 48 -6.52 7.12 0.37
N ARG A 49 -6.77 7.78 -0.76
CA ARG A 49 -5.80 8.72 -1.36
C ARG A 49 -5.55 9.93 -0.46
N ILE A 50 -6.59 10.48 0.16
CA ILE A 50 -6.46 11.60 1.10
C ILE A 50 -5.65 11.16 2.33
N ALA A 51 -5.89 9.96 2.85
CA ALA A 51 -5.13 9.43 3.97
C ALA A 51 -3.65 9.20 3.60
N LEU A 52 -3.38 8.67 2.40
CA LEU A 52 -2.02 8.48 1.88
C LEU A 52 -1.28 9.81 1.72
N ASP A 53 -1.92 10.82 1.13
CA ASP A 53 -1.35 12.16 0.94
C ASP A 53 -1.02 12.85 2.28
N ARG A 54 -1.81 12.57 3.32
CA ARG A 54 -1.58 13.05 4.69
C ARG A 54 -0.61 12.21 5.50
N GLY A 55 -0.11 11.09 4.96
CA GLY A 55 0.70 10.13 5.68
C GLY A 55 -0.03 9.42 6.84
N ASN A 56 -1.36 9.39 6.82
CA ASN A 56 -2.16 8.72 7.85
C ASN A 56 -2.28 7.22 7.57
N THR A 57 -1.22 6.46 7.86
CA THR A 57 -1.17 5.00 7.66
C THR A 57 -2.10 4.22 8.60
N SER A 58 -2.68 4.87 9.60
CA SER A 58 -3.67 4.26 10.50
C SER A 58 -5.12 4.46 10.04
N ASP A 59 -5.34 5.14 8.92
CA ASP A 59 -6.68 5.39 8.40
C ASP A 59 -7.37 4.10 7.94
N ALA A 60 -8.63 3.92 8.33
CA ALA A 60 -9.39 2.71 8.02
C ALA A 60 -9.66 2.55 6.52
N ALA A 61 -9.87 3.64 5.77
CA ALA A 61 -10.11 3.58 4.33
C ALA A 61 -8.82 3.17 3.60
N LEU A 62 -7.67 3.68 4.04
CA LEU A 62 -6.37 3.29 3.49
C LEU A 62 -6.08 1.81 3.77
N LEU A 63 -6.25 1.36 5.01
CA LEU A 63 -6.06 -0.04 5.39
C LEU A 63 -6.97 -0.99 4.58
N LEU A 64 -8.25 -0.64 4.41
CA LEU A 64 -9.19 -1.45 3.64
C LEU A 64 -8.83 -1.53 2.16
N ALA A 65 -8.43 -0.41 1.55
CA ALA A 65 -8.04 -0.36 0.15
C ALA A 65 -6.78 -1.23 -0.10
N LEU A 66 -5.76 -1.09 0.74
CA LEU A 66 -4.53 -1.85 0.62
C LEU A 66 -4.74 -3.34 0.89
N ARG A 67 -5.63 -3.71 1.81
CA ARG A 67 -6.04 -5.11 2.00
C ARG A 67 -6.62 -5.72 0.72
N GLY A 68 -7.41 -4.94 -0.03
CA GLY A 68 -7.94 -5.35 -1.34
C GLY A 68 -6.84 -5.57 -2.38
N VAL A 69 -5.86 -4.67 -2.43
CA VAL A 69 -4.67 -4.80 -3.30
C VAL A 69 -3.89 -6.08 -2.98
N VAL A 70 -3.54 -6.29 -1.71
CA VAL A 70 -2.80 -7.49 -1.27
C VAL A 70 -3.57 -8.76 -1.62
N ALA A 71 -4.89 -8.79 -1.40
CA ALA A 71 -5.71 -9.94 -1.73
C ALA A 71 -5.79 -10.22 -3.25
N ALA A 72 -5.73 -9.16 -4.08
CA ALA A 72 -5.70 -9.28 -5.53
C ALA A 72 -4.35 -9.83 -6.02
N GLU A 73 -3.23 -9.43 -5.40
CA GLU A 73 -1.89 -9.92 -5.72
C GLU A 73 -1.74 -11.42 -5.46
N VAL A 74 -2.19 -11.89 -4.29
CA VAL A 74 -2.17 -13.32 -3.94
C VAL A 74 -2.95 -14.17 -4.95
N ARG A 75 -3.98 -13.61 -5.57
CA ARG A 75 -4.76 -14.30 -6.61
C ARG A 75 -4.03 -14.37 -7.96
N ARG A 76 -3.12 -13.44 -8.26
CA ARG A 76 -2.35 -13.42 -9.52
C ARG A 76 -1.04 -14.20 -9.44
N GLY A 77 -0.37 -14.17 -8.29
CA GLY A 77 0.95 -14.79 -8.08
C GLY A 77 0.94 -16.17 -7.44
N GLY A 78 -0.14 -16.95 -7.62
CA GLY A 78 -0.26 -18.33 -7.14
C GLY A 78 0.47 -19.35 -8.02
#